data_AF-A0A1B4FZT4-F1
#
_entry.id   AF-A0A1B4FZT4-F1
#
_cell.length_a   1.000
_cell.length_b   1.000
_cell.length_c   1.000
_cell.angle_alpha   90.00
_cell.angle_beta   90.00
_cell.angle_gamma   90.00
#
_symmetry.space_group_name_H-M   'P 1'
#
loop_
_entity.id
_entity.type
_entity.pdbx_description
1 polymer ?
#
loop_
_entity_poly.entity_id
_entity_poly.type
_entity_poly.pdbx_seq_one_letter_code
_entity_poly.pdbx_strand_id
1 'polypeptide(L)' 'MTRTGGSNLLSYNLYVDSAHTMVWGDGISGGTSTISFGKLNNSSASATVYGLISGGQNVVPGAYADHTITITLSY' A
#
# COMPACT_ATOMS: atom_id res chain seq x y z
N MET A 1 1.05 6.38 -8.17
CA MET A 1 1.64 7.70 -7.87
C MET A 1 1.63 8.57 -9.12
N THR A 2 1.42 9.88 -8.96
CA THR A 2 1.46 10.87 -10.04
C THR A 2 2.70 11.75 -9.90
N ARG A 3 3.29 12.13 -11.04
CA ARG A 3 4.42 13.06 -11.05
C ARG A 3 3.98 14.44 -10.57
N THR A 4 4.75 15.06 -9.68
CA THR A 4 4.53 16.47 -9.30
C THR A 4 4.69 17.37 -10.54
N GLY A 5 3.65 18.16 -10.84
CA GLY A 5 3.66 19.09 -11.98
C GLY A 5 3.53 18.43 -13.36
N GLY A 6 3.10 17.16 -13.45
CA GLY A 6 2.84 16.47 -14.72
C GLY A 6 1.75 15.40 -14.60
N SER A 7 1.51 14.66 -15.69
CA SER A 7 0.49 13.59 -15.76
C SER A 7 1.06 12.17 -15.76
N ASN A 8 2.39 12.03 -15.67
CA ASN A 8 3.03 10.72 -15.70
C ASN A 8 2.70 9.92 -14.45
N LEU A 9 2.44 8.63 -14.65
CA LEU A 9 2.12 7.69 -13.60
C LEU A 9 3.31 6.79 -13.30
N LEU A 10 3.52 6.53 -12.01
CA LEU A 10 4.40 5.49 -11.52
C LEU A 10 3.57 4.51 -10.70
N SER A 11 3.52 3.27 -11.16
CA SER A 11 2.78 2.19 -10.52
C SER A 11 3.54 1.68 -9.30
N TYR A 12 2.80 1.39 -8.26
CA TYR A 12 3.29 0.84 -7.01
C TYR A 12 2.18 -0.02 -6.41
N ASN A 13 2.52 -0.85 -5.44
CA ASN A 13 1.54 -1.59 -4.67
C ASN A 13 1.99 -1.72 -3.21
N LEU A 14 1.04 -2.00 -2.32
CA LEU A 14 1.26 -2.17 -0.89
C LEU A 14 1.02 -3.61 -0.49
N TYR A 15 1.77 -4.11 0.48
CA TYR A 15 1.79 -5.50 0.89
C TYR A 15 1.81 -5.63 2.41
N VAL A 16 1.23 -6.71 2.92
CA VAL A 16 1.19 -7.00 4.36
C VAL A 16 2.42 -7.80 4.83
N ASP A 17 3.22 -8.32 3.90
CA ASP A 17 4.43 -9.09 4.17
C ASP A 17 5.67 -8.50 3.47
N SER A 18 6.84 -8.73 4.07
CA SER A 18 8.12 -8.22 3.57
C SER A 18 8.60 -8.91 2.28
N ALA A 19 8.04 -10.07 1.94
CA ALA A 19 8.33 -10.75 0.68
C ALA A 19 7.46 -10.26 -0.49
N HIS A 20 6.53 -9.32 -0.24
CA HIS A 20 5.61 -8.77 -1.22
C HIS A 20 4.75 -9.82 -1.92
N THR A 21 4.28 -10.81 -1.16
CA THR A 21 3.47 -11.93 -1.67
C THR A 21 1.97 -11.73 -1.47
N MET A 22 1.58 -10.94 -0.47
CA MET A 22 0.20 -10.67 -0.08
C MET A 22 -0.10 -9.18 -0.23
N VAL A 23 -0.86 -8.84 -1.28
CA VAL A 23 -1.25 -7.45 -1.56
C VAL A 23 -2.17 -6.95 -0.45
N TRP A 24 -1.88 -5.78 0.11
CA TRP A 24 -2.73 -5.11 1.08
C TRP A 24 -3.95 -4.49 0.39
N GLY A 25 -5.14 -4.75 0.93
CA GLY A 25 -6.38 -4.24 0.37
C GLY A 25 -7.59 -4.50 1.26
N ASP A 26 -8.76 -4.57 0.64
CA ASP A 26 -10.05 -4.73 1.30
C ASP A 26 -10.40 -6.20 1.64
N GLY A 27 -9.61 -7.17 1.17
CA GLY A 27 -9.87 -8.60 1.38
C GLY A 27 -11.00 -9.17 0.53
N ILE A 28 -11.62 -8.34 -0.33
CA ILE A 28 -12.78 -8.71 -1.16
C ILE A 28 -12.38 -8.72 -2.63
N SER A 29 -11.58 -7.75 -3.03
CA SER A 29 -11.14 -7.59 -4.41
C SER A 29 -9.92 -8.48 -4.69
N GLY A 30 -10.07 -9.47 -5.57
CA GLY A 30 -8.96 -10.11 -6.29
C GLY A 30 -7.89 -10.82 -5.46
N GLY A 31 -8.19 -11.29 -4.24
CA GLY A 31 -7.22 -11.99 -3.38
C GLY A 31 -6.30 -11.09 -2.57
N THR A 32 -6.70 -9.84 -2.32
CA THR A 32 -6.00 -8.96 -1.37
C THR A 32 -6.16 -9.45 0.07
N SER A 33 -5.27 -8.99 0.95
CA SER A 33 -5.22 -9.34 2.37
C SER A 33 -5.43 -8.11 3.24
N THR A 34 -6.10 -8.31 4.38
CA THR A 34 -6.27 -7.31 5.43
C THR A 34 -5.31 -7.58 6.58
N ILE A 35 -5.14 -6.58 7.46
CA ILE A 35 -4.35 -6.74 8.69
C ILE A 35 -5.34 -6.82 9.86
N SER A 36 -5.20 -7.85 10.68
CA SER A 36 -6.01 -8.04 11.88
C SER A 36 -5.15 -8.01 13.13
N PHE A 37 -5.53 -7.18 14.09
CA PHE A 37 -4.86 -7.07 15.39
C PHE A 37 -5.46 -7.97 16.47
N GLY A 38 -6.58 -8.64 16.17
CA GLY A 38 -7.35 -9.37 17.17
C GLY A 38 -7.82 -8.47 18.32
N LYS A 39 -8.00 -9.06 19.52
CA LYS A 39 -8.47 -8.32 20.69
C LYS A 39 -7.32 -7.56 21.37
N LEU A 40 -7.41 -6.24 21.35
CA LEU A 40 -6.48 -5.33 22.02
C LEU A 40 -7.01 -4.99 23.42
N ASN A 41 -6.65 -5.78 24.44
CA ASN A 41 -7.06 -5.55 25.84
C ASN A 41 -6.33 -4.33 26.43
N ASN A 42 -6.74 -3.12 26.08
CA ASN A 42 -6.10 -1.85 26.47
C ASN A 42 -4.61 -1.78 26.06
N SER A 43 -4.23 -2.50 25.00
CA SER A 43 -2.86 -2.54 24.46
C SER A 43 -2.84 -1.84 23.11
N SER A 44 -1.73 -1.18 22.77
CA SER A 44 -1.50 -0.68 21.43
C SER A 44 -0.99 -1.80 20.52
N ALA A 45 -1.34 -1.74 19.25
CA ALA A 45 -0.73 -2.56 18.22
C ALA A 45 -0.30 -1.70 17.04
N SER A 46 0.76 -2.14 16.39
CA SER A 46 1.29 -1.54 15.17
C SER A 46 1.37 -2.61 14.09
N ALA A 47 1.17 -2.18 12.85
CA ALA A 47 1.42 -3.02 11.69
C ALA A 47 2.34 -2.28 10.72
N THR A 48 3.18 -3.06 10.04
CA THR A 48 4.06 -2.56 8.98
C THR A 48 3.43 -2.92 7.65
N VAL A 49 3.30 -1.92 6.77
CA VAL A 49 2.89 -2.09 5.38
C VAL A 49 4.12 -1.87 4.51
N TYR A 50 4.36 -2.77 3.57
CA TYR A 50 5.53 -2.76 2.69
C TYR A 50 5.11 -2.25 1.31
N GLY A 51 5.77 -1.20 0.83
CA GLY A 51 5.53 -0.66 -0.51
C GLY A 51 6.53 -1.20 -1.53
N LEU A 52 6.06 -1.55 -2.72
CA LEU A 52 6.90 -1.98 -3.84
C LEU A 52 6.59 -1.17 -5.09
N ILE A 53 7.63 -0.64 -5.71
CA ILE A 53 7.60 -0.11 -7.08
C ILE A 53 8.24 -1.19 -7.95
N SER A 54 7.46 -1.82 -8.83
CA SER A 54 8.01 -2.84 -9.73
C SER A 54 8.98 -2.22 -10.73
N GLY A 55 10.09 -2.91 -10.99
CA GLY A 55 11.06 -2.52 -12.00
C GLY A 55 10.49 -2.59 -13.42
N GLY A 56 11.20 -2.00 -14.38
CA GLY A 56 10.80 -2.01 -15.79
C GLY A 56 9.82 -0.89 -16.20
N GLN A 57 9.49 0.02 -15.28
CA GLN A 57 8.69 1.20 -15.57
C GLN A 57 9.59 2.32 -16.13
N ASN A 58 9.58 2.51 -17.45
CA ASN A 58 10.31 3.61 -18.10
C ASN A 58 9.51 4.93 -17.99
N VAL A 59 9.62 5.61 -16.86
CA VAL A 59 8.92 6.88 -16.58
C VAL A 59 9.88 8.06 -16.56
N VAL A 60 9.36 9.28 -16.77
CA VAL A 60 10.20 10.49 -16.80
C VAL A 60 10.81 10.75 -15.41
N PRO A 61 12.12 11.10 -15.31
CA PRO A 61 12.79 11.36 -14.03
C PRO A 61 12.19 12.55 -13.28
N GLY A 62 11.83 12.39 -12.00
CA GLY A 62 11.33 13.46 -11.13
C GLY A 62 10.57 12.92 -9.92
N ALA A 63 9.97 13.82 -9.13
CA ALA A 63 9.23 13.43 -7.94
C ALA A 63 7.84 12.88 -8.30
N TYR A 64 7.49 11.74 -7.69
CA TYR A 64 6.17 11.13 -7.79
C TYR A 64 5.58 11.00 -6.39
N ALA A 65 4.31 11.31 -6.23
CA ALA A 65 3.59 11.20 -4.96
C ALA A 65 2.23 10.56 -5.17
N ASP A 66 1.76 9.82 -4.17
CA ASP A 66 0.34 9.52 -4.02
C ASP A 66 -0.18 10.34 -2.84
N HIS A 67 -1.17 11.19 -3.09
CA HIS A 67 -1.66 12.14 -2.09
C HIS A 67 -2.69 11.52 -1.16
N THR A 68 -3.22 10.34 -1.49
CA THR A 68 -4.35 9.75 -0.75
C THR A 68 -4.17 8.24 -0.64
N ILE A 69 -3.82 7.80 0.57
CA ILE A 69 -3.93 6.39 0.99
C ILE A 69 -5.01 6.34 2.06
N THR A 70 -6.16 5.76 1.74
CA THR A 70 -7.30 5.64 2.65
C THR A 70 -7.20 4.34 3.45
N ILE A 71 -7.36 4.43 4.76
CA ILE A 71 -7.35 3.27 5.66
C ILE A 71 -8.72 3.15 6.32
N THR A 72 -9.36 1.99 6.14
CA THR A 72 -10.63 1.67 6.80
C THR A 72 -10.36 0.73 7.97
N LEU A 73 -10.79 1.12 9.16
CA LEU A 73 -10.73 0.29 10.36
C LEU A 73 -12.13 -0.26 10.68
N SER A 74 -12.21 -1.57 10.91
CA SER A 74 -13.44 -2.26 11.32
C SER A 74 -13.21 -2.91 12.68
N TYR A 75 -14.22 -2.87 13.56
CA TYR A 75 -14.20 -3.36 14.94
C TYR A 75 -15.31 -4.39 15.20
#